data_AF-A0A4Q3WFQ5-F1
#
_entry.id   AF-A0A4Q3WFQ5-F1
#
_cell.length_a   1.000
_cell.length_b   1.000
_cell.length_c   1.000
_cell.angle_alpha   90.00
_cell.angle_beta   90.00
_cell.angle_gamma   90.00
#
_symmetry.space_group_name_H-M   'P 1'
#
loop_
_entity.id
_entity.type
_entity.pdbx_description
1 polymer ?
#
loop_
_entity_poly.entity_id
_entity_poly.type
_entity_poly.pdbx_seq_one_letter_code
_entity_poly.pdbx_strand_id
1 'polypeptide(L)'
;MVVDWEDERIPAPAKDRVRRILACLREIESEMARQEIPGFSKIDVEDMRDLHLPKLVLSYINIPAAHRSEIFRKTGKSASFVLNESLDQMQGKVDEIMRNLAQHDLDAFTNNTRFIGQRYSDQDNPFT
;
A
#
# COMPACT_ATOMS: atom_id res chain seq x y z
N MET A 1 -3.77 17.48 8.59
CA MET A 1 -2.36 17.74 8.99
C MET A 1 -1.53 17.65 7.72
N VAL A 2 -0.86 18.73 7.30
CA VAL A 2 -0.09 18.72 6.04
C VAL A 2 1.34 18.34 6.37
N VAL A 3 1.81 17.21 5.84
CA VAL A 3 3.20 16.79 5.97
C VAL A 3 3.96 17.23 4.73
N ASP A 4 5.07 17.94 4.94
CA ASP A 4 6.03 18.20 3.89
C ASP A 4 6.92 16.96 3.72
N TRP A 5 6.66 16.18 2.67
CA TRP A 5 7.41 14.97 2.35
C TRP A 5 8.85 15.27 1.89
N GLU A 6 9.13 16.53 1.54
CA GLU A 6 10.43 16.99 1.08
C GLU A 6 11.25 17.67 2.17
N ASP A 7 10.76 17.66 3.42
CA ASP A 7 11.46 18.24 4.58
C ASP A 7 12.90 17.71 4.68
N GLU A 8 13.88 18.61 4.75
CA GLU A 8 15.32 18.30 4.81
C GLU A 8 15.69 17.41 6.00
N ARG A 9 14.87 17.41 7.05
CA ARG A 9 15.05 16.57 8.23
C ARG A 9 14.75 15.11 7.95
N ILE A 10 14.05 14.77 6.87
CA ILE A 10 13.80 13.38 6.47
C ILE A 10 15.02 12.87 5.69
N PRO A 11 15.59 11.70 6.04
CA PRO A 11 16.69 11.11 5.29
C PRO A 11 16.30 10.86 3.83
N ALA A 12 17.19 11.13 2.88
CA ALA A 12 16.90 10.94 1.44
C ALA A 12 16.35 9.54 1.10
N PRO A 13 16.92 8.42 1.61
CA PRO A 13 16.36 7.09 1.35
C PRO A 13 14.93 6.91 1.88
N ALA A 14 14.58 7.57 2.98
CA ALA A 14 13.22 7.54 3.52
C ALA A 14 12.25 8.36 2.67
N LYS A 15 12.69 9.49 2.09
CA LYS A 15 11.88 10.27 1.13
C LYS A 15 11.50 9.43 -0.07
N ASP A 16 12.47 8.73 -0.66
CA ASP A 16 12.22 7.88 -1.84
C ASP A 16 11.21 6.77 -1.52
N ARG A 17 11.33 6.13 -0.35
CA ARG A 17 10.38 5.13 0.14
C ARG A 17 8.98 5.72 0.35
N VAL A 18 8.87 6.88 0.99
CA VAL A 18 7.59 7.58 1.19
C VAL A 18 6.91 7.87 -0.14
N ARG A 19 7.66 8.41 -1.12
CA ARG A 19 7.11 8.67 -2.47
C ARG A 19 6.60 7.41 -3.14
N ARG A 20 7.35 6.30 -3.03
CA ARG A 20 6.94 5.00 -3.56
C ARG A 20 5.66 4.50 -2.91
N ILE A 21 5.58 4.51 -1.58
CA ILE A 21 4.38 4.10 -0.83
C ILE A 21 3.17 4.93 -1.27
N LEU A 22 3.31 6.26 -1.34
CA LEU A 22 2.24 7.15 -1.78
C LEU A 22 1.79 6.88 -3.23
N ALA A 23 2.72 6.55 -4.13
CA ALA A 23 2.38 6.18 -5.50
C ALA A 23 1.58 4.88 -5.55
N CYS A 24 2.05 3.83 -4.86
CA CYS A 24 1.35 2.55 -4.81
C CYS A 24 -0.03 2.65 -4.13
N LEU A 25 -0.16 3.46 -3.06
CA LEU A 25 -1.46 3.69 -2.42
C LEU A 25 -2.46 4.34 -3.39
N ARG A 26 -2.05 5.33 -4.19
CA ARG A 26 -2.93 5.94 -5.21
C ARG A 26 -3.34 4.95 -6.30
N GLU A 27 -2.43 4.08 -6.72
CA GLU A 27 -2.74 3.01 -7.68
C GLU A 27 -3.79 2.06 -7.10
N ILE A 28 -3.59 1.58 -5.87
CA ILE A 28 -4.53 0.72 -5.15
C ILE A 28 -5.91 1.38 -5.02
N GLU A 29 -5.97 2.66 -4.63
CA GLU A 29 -7.23 3.41 -4.53
C GLU A 29 -7.96 3.47 -5.89
N SER A 30 -7.22 3.70 -6.97
CA SER A 30 -7.78 3.70 -8.32
C SER A 30 -8.29 2.32 -8.73
N GLU A 31 -7.58 1.24 -8.42
CA GLU A 31 -8.03 -0.13 -8.70
C GLU A 31 -9.29 -0.49 -7.89
N MET A 32 -9.28 -0.21 -6.59
CA MET A 32 -10.41 -0.48 -5.69
C MET A 32 -11.68 0.26 -6.12
N ALA A 33 -11.54 1.49 -6.63
CA ALA A 33 -12.66 2.27 -7.16
C ALA A 33 -13.29 1.64 -8.41
N ARG A 34 -12.53 0.87 -9.21
CA ARG A 34 -13.03 0.19 -10.40
C ARG A 34 -13.74 -1.13 -10.10
N GLN A 35 -13.36 -1.81 -9.03
CA GLN A 35 -13.76 -3.20 -8.75
C GLN A 35 -14.87 -3.37 -7.69
N GLU A 36 -15.48 -2.27 -7.18
CA GLU A 36 -16.48 -2.30 -6.09
C GLU A 36 -16.05 -3.18 -4.89
N ILE A 37 -14.78 -3.10 -4.52
CA ILE A 37 -14.21 -3.93 -3.44
C ILE A 37 -14.79 -3.52 -2.09
N PRO A 38 -15.08 -4.48 -1.18
CA PRO A 38 -15.65 -4.19 0.14
C PRO A 38 -14.90 -3.10 0.91
N GLY A 39 -15.67 -2.20 1.53
CA GLY A 39 -15.18 -0.93 2.09
C GLY A 39 -14.13 -1.01 3.20
N PHE A 40 -13.93 -2.18 3.83
CA PHE A 40 -12.92 -2.34 4.88
C PHE A 40 -11.50 -2.10 4.35
N SER A 41 -11.14 -2.70 3.22
CA SER A 41 -9.80 -2.52 2.63
C SER A 41 -9.56 -1.12 2.11
N LYS A 42 -10.62 -0.38 1.75
CA LYS A 42 -10.52 1.02 1.33
C LYS A 42 -10.20 1.94 2.52
N ILE A 43 -10.89 1.76 3.64
CA ILE A 43 -10.63 2.53 4.87
C ILE A 43 -9.20 2.30 5.35
N ASP A 44 -8.72 1.05 5.33
CA ASP A 44 -7.34 0.73 5.71
C ASP A 44 -6.30 1.49 4.84
N VAL A 45 -6.52 1.54 3.52
CA VAL A 45 -5.64 2.25 2.58
C VAL A 45 -5.68 3.76 2.81
N GLU A 46 -6.87 4.32 3.05
CA GLU A 46 -7.06 5.73 3.40
C GLU A 46 -6.35 6.08 4.72
N ASP A 47 -6.49 5.26 5.76
CA ASP A 47 -5.83 5.44 7.05
C ASP A 47 -4.30 5.32 6.93
N MET A 48 -3.80 4.40 6.10
CA MET A 48 -2.37 4.29 5.81
C MET A 48 -1.83 5.60 5.21
N ARG A 49 -2.55 6.18 4.24
CA ARG A 49 -2.17 7.41 3.54
C ARG A 49 -2.30 8.67 4.41
N ASP A 50 -3.43 8.81 5.10
CA ASP A 50 -3.83 10.08 5.71
C ASP A 50 -3.51 10.17 7.20
N LEU A 51 -3.32 9.03 7.86
CA LEU A 51 -3.08 8.96 9.30
C LEU A 51 -1.71 8.35 9.63
N HIS A 52 -1.44 7.12 9.20
CA HIS A 52 -0.29 6.36 9.69
C HIS A 52 1.04 6.86 9.12
N LEU A 53 1.15 7.00 7.81
CA LEU A 53 2.37 7.49 7.16
C LEU A 53 2.71 8.93 7.59
N PRO A 54 1.75 9.89 7.59
CA PRO A 54 1.99 11.24 8.10
C PRO A 54 2.45 11.27 9.56
N LYS A 55 1.79 10.49 10.42
CA LYS A 55 2.12 10.42 11.86
C LYS A 55 3.53 9.86 12.07
N LEU A 56 3.92 8.83 11.32
CA LEU A 56 5.26 8.24 11.40
C LEU A 56 6.35 9.26 11.04
N VAL A 57 6.21 9.92 9.90
CA VAL A 57 7.19 10.90 9.41
C VAL A 57 7.31 12.09 10.36
N LEU A 58 6.19 12.65 10.83
CA LEU A 58 6.21 13.74 11.80
C LEU A 58 6.82 13.33 13.14
N SER A 59 6.51 12.11 13.61
CA SER A 59 7.11 11.59 14.85
C SER A 59 8.63 11.52 14.73
N TYR A 60 9.16 11.15 13.57
CA TYR A 60 10.59 11.17 13.30
C TYR A 60 11.16 12.59 13.26
N ILE A 61 10.49 13.51 12.56
CA ILE A 61 10.93 14.91 12.41
C ILE A 61 11.01 15.62 13.76
N ASN A 62 10.05 15.35 14.66
CA ASN A 62 9.98 15.92 16.00
C ASN A 62 11.11 15.46 16.94
N ILE A 63 11.86 14.42 16.57
CA ILE A 63 13.02 13.98 17.34
C ILE A 63 14.22 14.88 16.99
N PRO A 64 14.90 15.48 17.98
CA PRO A 64 16.09 16.29 17.72
C PRO A 64 17.16 15.50 16.98
N ALA A 65 17.81 16.13 15.99
CA ALA A 65 18.75 15.45 15.09
C ALA A 65 19.85 14.66 15.81
N ALA A 66 20.38 15.21 16.91
CA ALA A 66 21.40 14.56 17.74
C ALA A 66 20.97 13.18 18.29
N HIS A 67 19.68 12.98 18.54
CA HIS A 67 19.15 11.77 19.17
C HIS A 67 18.58 10.76 18.17
N ARG A 68 18.51 11.07 16.87
CA ARG A 68 17.86 10.18 15.88
C ARG A 68 18.59 8.86 15.66
N SER A 69 19.91 8.89 15.79
CA SER A 69 20.78 7.71 15.67
C SER A 69 21.07 7.06 17.02
N GLU A 70 20.69 7.69 18.14
CA GLU A 70 20.87 7.11 19.46
C GLU A 70 19.91 5.94 19.66
N ILE A 71 20.42 4.86 20.26
CA ILE A 71 19.59 3.73 20.64
C ILE A 71 18.82 4.11 21.90
N PHE A 72 17.49 4.20 21.79
CA PHE A 72 16.66 4.46 22.95
C PHE A 72 16.72 3.26 23.90
N ARG A 73 17.14 3.50 25.16
CA ARG A 73 17.23 2.44 26.18
C ARG A 73 15.92 1.67 26.40
N LYS A 74 14.78 2.30 26.12
CA LYS A 74 13.44 1.71 26.31
C LYS A 74 13.04 0.76 25.19
N THR A 75 13.44 1.03 23.94
CA THR A 75 13.03 0.25 22.76
C THR A 75 14.17 -0.58 22.17
N GLY A 76 15.43 -0.31 22.57
CA GLY A 76 16.61 -0.95 22.00
C GLY A 76 16.86 -0.62 20.53
N LYS A 77 16.10 0.32 19.95
CA LYS A 77 16.16 0.72 18.54
C LYS A 77 16.38 2.22 18.44
N SER A 78 17.05 2.69 17.38
CA SER A 78 17.16 4.12 17.08
C SER A 78 15.93 4.63 16.33
N ALA A 79 15.68 5.95 16.36
CA ALA A 79 14.57 6.54 15.61
C ALA A 79 14.69 6.26 14.11
N SER A 80 15.91 6.35 13.57
CA SER A 80 16.20 6.04 12.18
C SER A 80 15.93 4.57 11.85
N PHE A 81 16.23 3.64 12.76
CA PHE A 81 15.90 2.23 12.56
C PHE A 81 14.38 2.02 12.53
N VAL A 82 13.65 2.57 13.51
CA VAL A 82 12.19 2.43 13.60
C VAL A 82 11.49 3.03 12.38
N LEU A 83 11.94 4.19 11.88
CA LEU A 83 11.41 4.80 10.67
C LEU A 83 11.56 3.85 9.48
N ASN A 84 12.76 3.34 9.24
CA ASN A 84 13.01 2.46 8.09
C ASN A 84 12.23 1.16 8.18
N GLU A 85 12.23 0.52 9.35
CA GLU A 85 11.48 -0.72 9.60
C GLU A 85 9.97 -0.52 9.38
N SER A 86 9.43 0.61 9.85
CA SER A 86 8.01 0.93 9.70
C SER A 86 7.64 1.22 8.24
N LEU A 87 8.51 1.91 7.50
CA LEU A 87 8.32 2.12 6.05
C LEU A 87 8.37 0.80 5.27
N ASP A 88 9.28 -0.10 5.64
CA ASP A 88 9.38 -1.43 5.01
C ASP A 88 8.13 -2.28 5.29
N GLN A 89 7.60 -2.24 6.52
CA GLN A 89 6.33 -2.90 6.86
C GLN A 89 5.14 -2.33 6.08
N MET A 90 5.04 -1.00 5.97
CA MET A 90 3.98 -0.36 5.17
C MET A 90 4.07 -0.75 3.70
N GLN A 91 5.27 -0.71 3.11
CA GLN A 91 5.47 -1.14 1.72
C GLN A 91 5.07 -2.61 1.53
N GLY A 92 5.46 -3.49 2.45
CA GLY A 92 5.08 -4.90 2.39
C GLY A 92 3.57 -5.11 2.40
N LYS A 93 2.83 -4.34 3.21
CA LYS A 93 1.37 -4.42 3.25
C LYS A 93 0.72 -3.86 1.98
N VAL A 94 1.23 -2.75 1.45
CA VAL A 94 0.79 -2.18 0.17
C VAL A 94 0.99 -3.19 -0.96
N ASP A 95 2.16 -3.83 -1.03
CA ASP A 95 2.45 -4.83 -2.06
C ASP A 95 1.54 -6.08 -1.92
N GLU A 96 1.19 -6.47 -0.70
CA GLU A 96 0.23 -7.55 -0.43
C GLU A 96 -1.17 -7.20 -0.94
N ILE A 97 -1.65 -5.98 -0.65
CA ILE A 97 -2.96 -5.51 -1.14
C ILE A 97 -2.96 -5.51 -2.67
N MET A 98 -1.93 -4.94 -3.31
CA MET A 98 -1.83 -4.90 -4.77
C MET A 98 -1.84 -6.30 -5.40
N ARG A 99 -1.15 -7.28 -4.80
CA ARG A 99 -1.19 -8.68 -5.25
C ARG A 99 -2.59 -9.29 -5.11
N ASN A 100 -3.29 -9.02 -4.01
CA ASN A 100 -4.64 -9.53 -3.80
C ASN A 100 -5.64 -8.95 -4.81
N LEU A 101 -5.50 -7.65 -5.14
CA LEU A 101 -6.29 -7.00 -6.19
C LEU A 101 -6.06 -7.64 -7.56
N ALA A 102 -4.79 -7.82 -7.93
CA ALA A 102 -4.43 -8.47 -9.20
C ALA A 102 -4.96 -9.91 -9.29
N GLN A 103 -4.90 -10.67 -8.18
CA GLN A 103 -5.45 -12.03 -8.15
C GLN A 103 -6.97 -12.03 -8.34
N HIS A 104 -7.67 -11.10 -7.69
CA HIS A 104 -9.12 -10.96 -7.85
C HIS A 104 -9.52 -10.65 -9.31
N ASP A 105 -8.77 -9.77 -9.99
CA ASP A 105 -8.98 -9.49 -11.42
C ASP A 105 -8.75 -10.72 -12.31
N LEU A 106 -7.69 -11.49 -12.05
CA LEU A 106 -7.39 -12.72 -12.79
C LEU A 106 -8.48 -13.78 -12.61
N ASP A 107 -9.01 -13.92 -11.39
CA ASP A 107 -10.09 -14.84 -11.08
C ASP A 107 -11.39 -14.42 -11.78
N ALA A 108 -11.72 -13.12 -11.74
CA ALA A 108 -12.88 -12.57 -12.46
C ALA A 108 -12.78 -12.78 -13.98
N PHE A 109 -11.60 -12.54 -14.56
CA PHE A 109 -11.32 -12.79 -15.97
C PHE A 109 -11.46 -14.28 -16.35
N THR A 110 -10.90 -15.18 -15.54
CA THR A 110 -10.96 -16.63 -15.77
C THR A 110 -12.40 -17.15 -15.69
N ASN A 111 -13.20 -16.63 -14.76
CA ASN A 111 -14.60 -17.01 -14.64
C ASN A 111 -15.42 -16.56 -15.85
N ASN A 112 -15.19 -15.34 -16.34
CA ASN A 112 -15.86 -14.82 -17.53
C ASN A 112 -15.51 -15.62 -18.78
N THR A 113 -14.22 -15.90 -19.02
CA THR A 113 -13.77 -16.71 -20.16
C THR A 113 -14.33 -18.13 -20.15
N ARG A 114 -14.41 -18.78 -18.97
CA ARG A 114 -15.07 -20.09 -18.82
C ARG A 114 -16.55 -20.03 -19.17
N PHE A 115 -17.25 -18.99 -18.71
CA PHE A 115 -18.68 -18.80 -19.01
C PHE A 115 -18.93 -18.59 -20.51
N ILE A 116 -18.12 -17.76 -21.18
CA ILE A 116 -18.19 -17.57 -22.64
C ILE A 116 -17.96 -18.90 -23.35
N GLY A 117 -16.92 -19.66 -22.96
CA GLY A 117 -16.67 -21.00 -23.49
C GLY A 117 -17.89 -21.91 -23.39
N GLN A 118 -18.50 -22.04 -22.21
CA GLN A 118 -19.71 -22.85 -22.03
C GLN A 118 -20.90 -22.35 -22.86
N ARG A 119 -21.19 -21.05 -22.83
CA ARG A 119 -22.39 -20.49 -23.45
C ARG A 119 -22.34 -20.45 -24.98
N TYR A 120 -21.14 -20.35 -25.56
CA TYR A 120 -20.97 -20.23 -27.01
C TYR A 120 -20.36 -21.48 -27.67
N SER A 121 -19.83 -22.45 -26.91
CA SER A 121 -19.44 -23.76 -27.47
C SER A 121 -20.62 -24.73 -27.56
N ASP A 122 -21.63 -24.61 -26.69
CA ASP A 122 -22.86 -25.42 -26.76
C ASP A 122 -23.82 -24.98 -27.88
N GLN A 123 -23.60 -23.82 -28.52
CA GLN A 123 -24.36 -23.40 -29.70
C GLN A 123 -23.84 -24.00 -31.02
N ASP A 124 -22.70 -24.70 -31.00
CA ASP A 124 -22.10 -25.35 -32.16
C ASP A 124 -22.35 -26.87 -32.20
N ASN A 125 -23.43 -27.33 -31.56
CA ASN A 125 -23.91 -28.70 -31.70
C ASN A 125 -25.20 -28.75 -32.54
N PRO A 126 -25.10 -28.81 -33.88
CA PRO A 126 -26.26 -28.84 -34.79
C PRO A 126 -27.01 -30.20 -34.82
N PHE A 127 -26.95 -30.98 -33.74
CA PHE A 127 -27.53 -32.33 -33.65
C PHE A 127 -28.44 -32.57 -32.42
N THR A 128 -29.00 -31.51 -31.83
CA THR A 128 -30.21 -31.58 -30.98
C THR A 128 -31.33 -30.78 -31.60
#